data_AF-A0A382VWV7-F1
#
_entry.id   AF-A0A382VWV7-F1
#
_cell.length_a   1.000
_cell.length_b   1.000
_cell.length_c   1.000
_cell.angle_alpha   90.00
_cell.angle_beta   90.00
_cell.angle_gamma   90.00
#
_symmetry.space_group_name_H-M   'P 1'
#
loop_
_entity.id
_entity.type
_entity.pdbx_description
1 polymer ?
#
loop_
_entity_poly.entity_id
_entity_poly.type
_entity_poly.pdbx_seq_one_letter_code
_entity_poly.pdbx_strand_id
1 'polypeptide(L)'
;MKSKLYIGVMSGTSMDSMDAALVKIENNSWSLINSVRREFNPNLREQLLKISRDKHSISLKDFIEINTKTGIEFSKCINQLIAYKGMKSGDIKAIGLHGQTLYHHIENRYSGSLQIGNPSVVAEKTNITVVADFRNSDIAAGGQGAPLAPAFHSWMFGSNKRKRILVNIGGIANISILLNSKSFFGHDIGPGNALLDTWITKNKQKKYDKNGKWSNSGTPNMKLLKIFKSDPFFKKIPPKSTGSHDFNLEWILSAK
;
A
#
# COMPACT_ATOMS: atom_id res chain seq x y z
N MET A 1 3.73 -11.12 -28.12
CA MET A 1 4.15 -9.69 -28.00
C MET A 1 5.63 -9.63 -27.67
N LYS A 2 6.40 -8.64 -28.15
CA LYS A 2 7.81 -8.47 -27.75
C LYS A 2 7.89 -8.26 -26.23
N SER A 3 8.92 -8.83 -25.59
CA SER A 3 9.31 -8.56 -24.20
C SER A 3 9.26 -7.09 -23.88
N LYS A 4 8.63 -6.72 -22.76
CA LYS A 4 8.65 -5.35 -22.25
C LYS A 4 8.97 -5.37 -20.76
N LEU A 5 9.90 -4.50 -20.37
CA LEU A 5 10.25 -4.27 -18.97
C LEU A 5 9.38 -3.14 -18.43
N TYR A 6 8.90 -3.32 -17.21
CA TYR A 6 8.11 -2.34 -16.48
C TYR A 6 8.66 -2.19 -15.08
N ILE A 7 8.51 -1.00 -14.51
CA ILE A 7 8.84 -0.76 -13.11
C ILE A 7 7.55 -0.49 -12.36
N GLY A 8 7.27 -1.22 -11.28
CA GLY A 8 6.22 -0.89 -10.32
C GLY A 8 6.84 -0.25 -9.09
N VAL A 9 6.27 0.87 -8.62
CA VAL A 9 6.75 1.55 -7.40
C VAL A 9 5.59 1.86 -6.48
N MET A 10 5.77 1.52 -5.21
CA MET A 10 4.80 1.83 -4.17
C MET A 10 5.48 2.23 -2.86
N SER A 11 4.72 2.92 -2.01
CA SER A 11 5.03 3.03 -0.59
C SER A 11 3.78 2.67 0.21
N GLY A 12 3.97 1.87 1.26
CA GLY A 12 2.91 1.50 2.19
C GLY A 12 2.46 2.65 3.08
N THR A 13 1.35 2.48 3.79
CA THR A 13 0.84 3.45 4.76
C THR A 13 1.74 3.62 6.00
N SER A 14 2.69 2.71 6.23
CA SER A 14 3.70 2.87 7.28
C SER A 14 4.75 3.94 6.93
N MET A 15 4.85 4.32 5.65
CA MET A 15 5.77 5.35 5.13
C MET A 15 7.24 5.09 5.48
N ASP A 16 7.62 3.83 5.70
CA ASP A 16 8.99 3.49 6.09
C ASP A 16 9.92 3.49 4.88
N SER A 17 9.42 3.03 3.73
CA SER A 17 10.22 2.83 2.53
C SER A 17 9.39 2.89 1.26
N MET A 18 10.09 3.14 0.17
CA MET A 18 9.65 2.95 -1.19
C MET A 18 10.16 1.60 -1.68
N ASP A 19 9.25 0.80 -2.24
CA ASP A 19 9.56 -0.49 -2.84
C ASP A 19 9.37 -0.37 -4.36
N ALA A 20 10.42 -0.70 -5.11
CA ALA A 20 10.42 -0.69 -6.56
C ALA A 20 10.75 -2.09 -7.10
N ALA A 21 9.97 -2.57 -8.06
CA ALA A 21 10.14 -3.87 -8.70
C ALA A 21 10.27 -3.72 -10.21
N LEU A 22 11.36 -4.25 -10.77
CA LEU A 22 11.57 -4.36 -12.21
C LEU A 22 11.03 -5.71 -12.66
N VAL A 23 10.00 -5.68 -13.49
CA VAL A 23 9.33 -6.87 -13.99
C VAL A 23 9.43 -6.94 -15.51
N LYS A 24 9.67 -8.15 -16.01
CA LYS A 24 9.52 -8.47 -17.42
C LYS A 24 8.12 -9.04 -17.61
N ILE A 25 7.36 -8.51 -18.56
CA ILE A 25 6.04 -9.02 -18.92
C ILE A 25 6.09 -9.49 -20.36
N GLU A 26 5.77 -10.77 -20.56
CA GLU A 26 5.77 -11.46 -21.86
C GLU A 26 4.51 -12.30 -22.00
N ASN A 27 3.65 -11.93 -22.96
CA ASN A 27 2.35 -12.56 -23.16
C ASN A 27 1.51 -12.54 -21.87
N ASN A 28 1.14 -13.70 -21.31
CA ASN A 28 0.42 -13.84 -20.03
C ASN A 28 1.34 -14.30 -18.88
N SER A 29 2.64 -14.06 -19.01
CA SER A 29 3.64 -14.39 -18.00
C SER A 29 4.44 -13.17 -17.58
N TRP A 30 5.06 -13.27 -16.41
CA TRP A 30 5.96 -12.25 -15.91
C TRP A 30 7.08 -12.89 -15.10
N SER A 31 8.16 -12.14 -14.93
CA SER A 31 9.24 -12.50 -14.02
C SER A 31 9.75 -11.25 -13.32
N LEU A 32 10.01 -11.36 -12.02
CA LEU A 32 10.78 -10.36 -11.29
C LEU A 32 12.24 -10.43 -11.74
N ILE A 33 12.75 -9.33 -12.28
CA ILE A 33 14.16 -9.22 -12.70
C ILE A 33 15.02 -8.70 -11.55
N ASN A 34 14.51 -7.67 -10.86
CA ASN A 34 15.16 -7.10 -9.69
C ASN A 34 14.14 -6.33 -8.83
N SER A 35 14.49 -6.10 -7.57
CA SER A 35 13.73 -5.22 -6.68
C SER A 35 14.67 -4.42 -5.80
N VAL A 36 14.29 -3.18 -5.51
CA VAL A 36 15.01 -2.29 -4.60
C VAL A 36 14.03 -1.78 -3.56
N ARG A 37 14.50 -1.71 -2.32
CA ARG A 37 13.85 -1.03 -1.22
C ARG A 37 14.71 0.14 -0.79
N ARG A 38 14.11 1.32 -0.67
CA ARG A 38 14.78 2.55 -0.25
C ARG A 38 13.98 3.24 0.85
N GLU A 39 14.61 3.52 1.99
CA GLU A 39 13.97 4.26 3.07
C GLU A 39 13.72 5.72 2.65
N PHE A 40 12.64 6.32 3.16
CA PHE A 40 12.45 7.76 3.02
C PHE A 40 13.52 8.52 3.80
N ASN A 41 13.86 9.72 3.32
CA ASN A 41 14.59 10.67 4.14
C ASN A 41 13.83 10.90 5.46
N PRO A 42 14.47 10.84 6.64
CA PRO A 42 13.78 10.92 7.93
C PRO A 42 12.90 12.16 8.10
N ASN A 43 13.37 13.34 7.66
CA ASN A 43 12.60 14.59 7.74
C ASN A 43 11.37 14.54 6.82
N LEU A 44 11.54 14.05 5.58
CA LEU A 44 10.41 13.87 4.67
C LEU A 44 9.39 12.88 5.26
N ARG A 45 9.86 11.76 5.82
CA ARG A 45 9.00 10.76 6.47
C ARG A 45 8.21 11.37 7.61
N GLU A 46 8.84 12.16 8.47
CA GLU A 46 8.17 12.85 9.57
C GLU A 46 7.07 13.79 9.08
N GLN A 47 7.36 14.59 8.05
CA GLN A 47 6.38 15.47 7.42
C GLN A 47 5.18 14.69 6.85
N LEU A 48 5.44 13.61 6.11
CA LEU A 48 4.41 12.75 5.54
C LEU A 48 3.52 12.13 6.62
N LEU A 49 4.13 11.64 7.71
CA LEU A 49 3.42 11.06 8.84
C LEU A 49 2.54 12.09 9.53
N LYS A 50 3.06 13.30 9.75
CA LYS A 50 2.32 14.42 10.35
C LYS A 50 1.09 14.75 9.51
N ILE A 51 1.25 14.92 8.20
CA ILE A 51 0.16 15.26 7.28
C ILE A 51 -0.90 14.16 7.19
N SER A 52 -0.48 12.89 7.22
CA SER A 52 -1.42 11.77 7.07
C SER A 52 -2.17 11.40 8.35
N ARG A 53 -1.64 11.73 9.52
CA ARG A 53 -2.21 11.34 10.82
C ARG A 53 -2.92 12.49 11.52
N ASP A 54 -2.31 13.66 11.48
CA ASP A 54 -2.87 14.82 12.15
C ASP A 54 -3.87 15.46 11.20
N LYS A 55 -5.11 15.69 11.66
CA LYS A 55 -6.19 16.35 10.91
C LYS A 55 -5.90 17.85 10.66
N HIS A 56 -4.67 18.20 10.35
CA HIS A 56 -4.19 19.56 10.17
C HIS A 56 -4.43 20.06 8.75
N SER A 57 -4.62 21.37 8.64
CA SER A 57 -4.58 22.07 7.36
C SER A 57 -3.15 22.15 6.85
N ILE A 58 -2.94 21.81 5.58
CA ILE A 58 -1.70 22.05 4.84
C ILE A 58 -1.93 23.21 3.88
N SER A 59 -0.95 24.12 3.76
CA SER A 59 -1.03 25.17 2.74
C SER A 59 -0.84 24.57 1.33
N LEU A 60 -1.42 25.19 0.30
CA LEU A 60 -1.23 24.72 -1.08
C LEU A 60 0.26 24.72 -1.48
N LYS A 61 1.03 25.69 -0.99
CA LYS A 61 2.48 25.75 -1.20
C LYS A 61 3.18 24.53 -0.61
N ASP A 62 2.92 24.23 0.66
CA ASP A 62 3.55 23.09 1.34
C ASP A 62 3.13 21.76 0.70
N PHE A 63 1.88 21.67 0.22
CA PHE A 63 1.40 20.52 -0.54
C PHE A 63 2.18 20.34 -1.85
N ILE A 64 2.40 21.41 -2.62
CA ILE A 64 3.21 21.36 -3.84
C ILE A 64 4.64 20.91 -3.52
N GLU A 65 5.23 21.44 -2.45
CA GLU A 65 6.58 21.08 -2.03
C GLU A 65 6.69 19.61 -1.63
N ILE A 66 5.81 19.11 -0.76
CA ILE A 66 5.88 17.72 -0.28
C ILE A 66 5.61 16.73 -1.42
N ASN A 67 4.67 17.05 -2.33
CA ASN A 67 4.36 16.22 -3.48
C ASN A 67 5.57 16.11 -4.44
N THR A 68 6.26 17.23 -4.66
CA THR A 68 7.47 17.30 -5.49
C THR A 68 8.65 16.58 -4.85
N LYS A 69 8.93 16.84 -3.57
CA LYS A 69 10.00 16.17 -2.79
C LYS A 69 9.80 14.65 -2.80
N THR A 70 8.57 14.19 -2.62
CA THR A 70 8.21 12.78 -2.67
C THR A 70 8.45 12.17 -4.06
N GLY A 71 8.08 12.89 -5.13
CA GLY A 71 8.37 12.47 -6.51
C GLY A 71 9.87 12.33 -6.78
N ILE A 72 10.68 13.24 -6.25
CA ILE A 72 12.15 13.17 -6.34
C ILE A 72 12.68 11.91 -5.63
N GLU A 73 12.22 11.60 -4.42
CA GLU A 73 12.66 10.38 -3.72
C GLU A 73 12.25 9.09 -4.45
N PHE A 74 11.03 9.02 -4.99
CA PHE A 74 10.63 7.90 -5.85
C PHE A 74 11.53 7.77 -7.08
N SER A 75 11.88 8.89 -7.72
CA SER A 75 12.79 8.90 -8.87
C SER A 75 14.16 8.35 -8.51
N LYS A 76 14.69 8.68 -7.32
CA LYS A 76 15.97 8.14 -6.85
C LYS A 76 15.88 6.63 -6.59
N CYS A 77 14.76 6.13 -6.05
CA CYS A 77 14.52 4.70 -5.89
C CYS A 77 14.48 3.97 -7.25
N ILE A 78 13.78 4.55 -8.24
CA ILE A 78 13.68 4.02 -9.60
C ILE A 78 15.05 4.01 -10.29
N ASN A 79 15.81 5.12 -10.22
CA ASN A 79 17.12 5.21 -10.86
C ASN A 79 18.13 4.25 -10.22
N GLN A 80 18.03 3.98 -8.91
CA GLN A 80 18.82 2.93 -8.26
C GLN A 80 18.49 1.54 -8.81
N LEU A 81 17.21 1.27 -9.10
CA LEU A 81 16.76 0.02 -9.71
C LEU A 81 17.21 -0.09 -11.18
N ILE A 82 17.19 0.99 -11.96
CA ILE A 82 17.64 1.03 -13.37
C ILE A 82 19.16 0.86 -13.48
N ALA A 83 19.93 1.40 -12.53
CA ALA A 83 21.39 1.21 -12.52
C ALA A 83 21.81 -0.27 -12.40
N TYR A 84 20.89 -1.16 -12.02
CA TYR A 84 21.12 -2.60 -12.02
C TYR A 84 21.56 -3.11 -13.41
N LYS A 85 22.72 -3.77 -13.45
CA LYS A 85 23.31 -4.36 -14.67
C LYS A 85 23.47 -3.38 -15.85
N GLY A 86 23.56 -2.07 -15.58
CA GLY A 86 23.81 -1.06 -16.61
C GLY A 86 22.65 -0.84 -17.59
N MET A 87 21.41 -1.13 -17.16
CA MET A 87 20.23 -0.84 -17.98
C MET A 87 20.04 0.67 -18.19
N LYS A 88 19.34 1.01 -19.26
CA LYS A 88 19.02 2.40 -19.63
C LYS A 88 17.51 2.64 -19.53
N SER A 89 17.12 3.90 -19.36
CA SER A 89 15.70 4.29 -19.33
C SER A 89 14.91 3.81 -20.55
N GLY A 90 15.54 3.81 -21.74
CA GLY A 90 14.92 3.35 -22.99
C GLY A 90 14.57 1.85 -23.03
N ASP A 91 15.12 1.04 -22.12
CA ASP A 91 14.78 -0.39 -21.99
C ASP A 91 13.46 -0.59 -21.24
N ILE A 92 13.00 0.42 -20.50
CA ILE A 92 11.80 0.39 -19.66
C ILE A 92 10.61 0.97 -20.43
N LYS A 93 9.55 0.19 -20.58
CA LYS A 93 8.36 0.63 -21.31
C LYS A 93 7.56 1.68 -20.55
N ALA A 94 7.37 1.48 -19.25
CA ALA A 94 6.65 2.42 -18.38
C ALA A 94 6.94 2.14 -16.90
N ILE A 95 6.68 3.14 -16.07
CA ILE A 95 6.62 3.06 -14.61
C ILE A 95 5.16 3.09 -14.18
N GLY A 96 4.73 2.14 -13.35
CA GLY A 96 3.50 2.21 -12.58
C GLY A 96 3.80 2.82 -11.20
N LEU A 97 3.37 4.06 -10.97
CA LEU A 97 3.60 4.80 -9.74
C LEU A 97 2.32 4.84 -8.90
N HIS A 98 2.25 4.01 -7.85
CA HIS A 98 1.16 4.13 -6.87
C HIS A 98 1.28 5.43 -6.07
N GLY A 99 2.51 5.84 -5.77
CA GLY A 99 2.78 6.98 -4.89
C GLY A 99 2.59 6.64 -3.41
N GLN A 100 2.53 7.68 -2.58
CA GLN A 100 2.24 7.61 -1.15
C GLN A 100 0.82 8.11 -0.89
N THR A 101 -0.04 7.27 -0.33
CA THR A 101 -1.38 7.71 0.10
C THR A 101 -1.26 8.65 1.29
N LEU A 102 -1.87 9.84 1.19
CA LEU A 102 -2.07 10.77 2.31
C LEU A 102 -3.49 10.70 2.86
N TYR A 103 -4.47 10.56 1.97
CA TYR A 103 -5.88 10.55 2.36
C TYR A 103 -6.70 9.68 1.42
N HIS A 104 -7.77 9.08 1.95
CA HIS A 104 -8.68 8.21 1.21
C HIS A 104 -10.08 8.38 1.77
N HIS A 105 -11.04 8.76 0.93
CA HIS A 105 -12.41 9.09 1.32
C HIS A 105 -13.41 8.49 0.35
N ILE A 106 -14.34 7.70 0.86
CA ILE A 106 -15.32 6.93 0.06
C ILE A 106 -16.74 6.97 0.65
N GLU A 107 -17.01 7.90 1.57
CA GLU A 107 -18.22 7.86 2.40
C GLU A 107 -19.44 8.53 1.75
N ASN A 108 -19.25 9.27 0.65
CA ASN A 108 -20.33 10.02 0.01
C ASN A 108 -20.10 10.18 -1.50
N ARG A 109 -21.02 10.88 -2.18
CA ARG A 109 -20.98 11.09 -3.64
C ARG A 109 -19.71 11.80 -4.15
N TYR A 110 -18.96 12.47 -3.28
CA TYR A 110 -17.69 13.15 -3.58
C TYR A 110 -16.52 12.36 -3.01
N SER A 111 -16.42 11.10 -3.43
CA SER A 111 -15.35 10.19 -3.05
C SER A 111 -14.05 10.50 -3.81
N GLY A 112 -12.90 10.22 -3.19
CA GLY A 112 -11.59 10.44 -3.78
C GLY A 112 -10.45 9.93 -2.92
N SER A 113 -9.28 9.76 -3.53
CA SER A 113 -8.09 9.27 -2.86
C SER A 113 -6.89 10.12 -3.24
N LEU A 114 -6.16 10.67 -2.27
CA LEU A 114 -5.00 11.52 -2.51
C LEU A 114 -3.70 10.71 -2.38
N GLN A 115 -3.03 10.48 -3.51
CA GLN A 115 -1.67 9.91 -3.53
C GLN A 115 -0.70 10.99 -3.99
N ILE A 116 0.43 11.10 -3.30
CA ILE A 116 1.49 12.06 -3.63
C ILE A 116 2.76 11.36 -4.10
N GLY A 117 3.66 12.13 -4.68
CA GLY A 117 4.75 11.65 -5.51
C GLY A 117 4.48 12.08 -6.94
N ASN A 118 4.78 13.35 -7.24
CA ASN A 118 4.38 14.00 -8.49
C ASN A 118 4.84 13.16 -9.71
N PRO A 119 3.90 12.63 -10.53
CA PRO A 119 4.24 11.75 -11.65
C PRO A 119 5.01 12.47 -12.74
N SER A 120 4.77 13.77 -12.97
CA SER A 120 5.53 14.57 -13.94
C SER A 120 6.99 14.72 -13.51
N VAL A 121 7.24 14.91 -12.21
CA VAL A 121 8.60 14.95 -11.67
C VAL A 121 9.28 13.59 -11.85
N VAL A 122 8.57 12.49 -11.60
CA VAL A 122 9.11 11.14 -11.81
C VAL A 122 9.42 10.88 -13.28
N ALA A 123 8.52 11.26 -14.19
CA ALA A 123 8.72 11.10 -15.63
C ALA A 123 9.96 11.87 -16.10
N GLU A 124 10.08 13.14 -15.70
CA GLU A 124 11.22 14.00 -16.03
C GLU A 124 12.55 13.45 -15.48
N LYS A 125 12.58 13.05 -14.20
CA LYS A 125 13.80 12.59 -13.53
C LYS A 125 14.25 11.18 -13.94
N THR A 126 13.38 10.39 -14.56
CA THR A 126 13.68 9.02 -15.00
C THR A 126 13.78 8.90 -16.52
N ASN A 127 13.24 9.87 -17.27
CA ASN A 127 13.06 9.83 -18.72
C ASN A 127 12.27 8.59 -19.18
N ILE A 128 11.23 8.22 -18.44
CA ILE A 128 10.37 7.07 -18.70
C ILE A 128 8.91 7.50 -18.57
N THR A 129 8.03 6.97 -19.40
CA THR A 129 6.58 7.18 -19.27
C THR A 129 6.07 6.69 -17.91
N VAL A 130 5.35 7.55 -17.18
CA VAL A 130 4.76 7.24 -15.88
C VAL A 130 3.25 7.09 -16.02
N VAL A 131 2.71 5.99 -15.51
CA VAL A 131 1.28 5.76 -15.28
C VAL A 131 1.04 5.82 -13.78
N ALA A 132 0.10 6.65 -13.33
CA ALA A 132 -0.18 6.88 -11.91
C ALA A 132 -1.69 7.01 -11.67
N ASP A 133 -2.07 7.36 -10.45
CA ASP A 133 -3.46 7.66 -10.04
C ASP A 133 -4.47 6.50 -10.22
N PHE A 134 -4.01 5.29 -9.91
CA PHE A 134 -4.81 4.07 -10.09
C PHE A 134 -6.08 4.03 -9.23
N ARG A 135 -6.05 4.62 -8.03
CA ARG A 135 -7.19 4.55 -7.09
C ARG A 135 -8.35 5.42 -7.54
N ASN A 136 -8.07 6.65 -7.99
CA ASN A 136 -9.13 7.52 -8.50
C ASN A 136 -9.75 6.99 -9.79
N SER A 137 -8.98 6.25 -10.60
CA SER A 137 -9.53 5.55 -11.77
C SER A 137 -10.61 4.52 -11.38
N ASP A 138 -10.37 3.75 -10.30
CA ASP A 138 -11.36 2.79 -9.78
C ASP A 138 -12.55 3.50 -9.12
N ILE A 139 -12.31 4.55 -8.33
CA ILE A 139 -13.37 5.36 -7.70
C ILE A 139 -14.28 6.00 -8.77
N ALA A 140 -13.71 6.54 -9.84
CA ALA A 140 -14.46 7.10 -10.97
C ALA A 140 -15.31 6.05 -11.70
N ALA A 141 -14.88 4.79 -11.68
CA ALA A 141 -15.65 3.66 -12.22
C ALA A 141 -16.72 3.12 -11.24
N GLY A 142 -16.94 3.78 -10.09
CA GLY A 142 -17.90 3.37 -9.06
C GLY A 142 -17.33 2.40 -8.02
N GLY A 143 -16.03 2.13 -8.05
CA GLY A 143 -15.32 1.32 -7.08
C GLY A 143 -15.00 2.06 -5.78
N GLN A 144 -14.17 1.44 -4.95
CA GLN A 144 -13.75 1.97 -3.65
C GLN A 144 -12.30 2.49 -3.67
N GLY A 145 -11.58 2.37 -4.78
CA GLY A 145 -10.15 2.70 -4.88
C GLY A 145 -9.23 1.74 -4.13
N ALA A 146 -9.77 0.70 -3.48
CA ALA A 146 -9.05 -0.28 -2.67
C ALA A 146 -9.90 -1.53 -2.36
N PRO A 147 -9.28 -2.71 -2.19
CA PRO A 147 -7.93 -3.05 -2.64
C PRO A 147 -7.92 -3.24 -4.17
N LEU A 148 -6.88 -2.74 -4.87
CA LEU A 148 -6.71 -2.95 -6.32
C LEU A 148 -6.01 -4.29 -6.66
N ALA A 149 -5.39 -4.90 -5.66
CA ALA A 149 -4.67 -6.17 -5.78
C ALA A 149 -5.51 -7.36 -6.30
N PRO A 150 -6.84 -7.49 -6.04
CA PRO A 150 -7.62 -8.63 -6.53
C PRO A 150 -7.57 -8.83 -8.05
N ALA A 151 -7.54 -7.74 -8.84
CA ALA A 151 -7.43 -7.85 -10.29
C ALA A 151 -6.08 -8.46 -10.71
N PHE A 152 -4.99 -7.98 -10.09
CA PHE A 152 -3.67 -8.56 -10.28
C PHE A 152 -3.62 -10.02 -9.80
N HIS A 153 -4.16 -10.31 -8.62
CA HIS A 153 -4.24 -11.67 -8.07
C HIS A 153 -5.04 -12.62 -8.97
N SER A 154 -6.11 -12.15 -9.60
CA SER A 154 -6.87 -12.96 -10.58
C SER A 154 -6.05 -13.22 -11.84
N TRP A 155 -5.37 -12.21 -12.38
CA TRP A 155 -4.48 -12.41 -13.53
C TRP A 155 -3.36 -13.42 -13.23
N MET A 156 -2.81 -13.34 -12.02
CA MET A 156 -1.73 -14.17 -11.52
C MET A 156 -2.11 -15.61 -11.16
N PHE A 157 -3.18 -15.72 -10.39
CA PHE A 157 -3.54 -16.93 -9.66
C PHE A 157 -4.97 -17.37 -9.96
N GLY A 158 -5.68 -16.72 -10.87
CA GLY A 158 -7.00 -17.13 -11.31
C GLY A 158 -6.97 -18.53 -11.91
N SER A 159 -7.98 -19.33 -11.60
CA SER A 159 -8.12 -20.67 -12.17
C SER A 159 -9.59 -21.03 -12.29
N ASN A 160 -9.99 -21.58 -13.43
CA ASN A 160 -11.34 -22.14 -13.59
C ASN A 160 -11.51 -23.49 -12.88
N LYS A 161 -10.42 -24.09 -12.37
CA LYS A 161 -10.43 -25.40 -11.71
C LYS A 161 -10.35 -25.30 -10.18
N ARG A 162 -9.85 -24.20 -9.63
CA ARG A 162 -9.61 -24.04 -8.19
C ARG A 162 -9.99 -22.65 -7.73
N LYS A 163 -10.84 -22.58 -6.71
CA LYS A 163 -11.06 -21.35 -5.94
C LYS A 163 -9.82 -21.10 -5.07
N ARG A 164 -9.41 -19.84 -4.95
CA ARG A 164 -8.25 -19.44 -4.14
C ARG A 164 -8.59 -18.24 -3.29
N ILE A 165 -8.01 -18.18 -2.09
CA ILE A 165 -8.01 -16.99 -1.25
C ILE A 165 -6.56 -16.59 -1.06
N LEU A 166 -6.24 -15.36 -1.43
CA LEU A 166 -4.96 -14.75 -1.12
C LEU A 166 -5.15 -13.84 0.07
N VAL A 167 -4.25 -13.95 1.04
CA VAL A 167 -4.27 -13.15 2.27
C VAL A 167 -3.01 -12.32 2.31
N ASN A 168 -3.16 -11.00 2.34
CA ASN A 168 -2.07 -10.07 2.59
C ASN A 168 -2.18 -9.57 4.02
N ILE A 169 -1.11 -9.72 4.81
CA ILE A 169 -1.03 -9.29 6.21
C ILE A 169 -0.05 -8.12 6.29
N GLY A 170 -0.54 -6.94 5.88
CA GLY A 170 0.17 -5.67 6.07
C GLY A 170 -0.18 -5.03 7.42
N GLY A 171 -0.12 -3.70 7.50
CA GLY A 171 -0.68 -2.98 8.65
C GLY A 171 -2.17 -3.27 8.84
N ILE A 172 -2.93 -3.20 7.74
CA ILE A 172 -4.28 -3.74 7.60
C ILE A 172 -4.20 -5.03 6.79
N ALA A 173 -4.93 -6.06 7.21
CA ALA A 173 -5.04 -7.32 6.49
C ALA A 173 -6.16 -7.25 5.47
N ASN A 174 -5.90 -7.76 4.26
CA ASN A 174 -6.89 -7.84 3.20
C ASN A 174 -6.85 -9.20 2.51
N ILE A 175 -7.98 -9.54 1.89
CA ILE A 175 -8.12 -10.79 1.14
C ILE A 175 -8.50 -10.53 -0.31
N SER A 176 -8.10 -11.44 -1.18
CA SER A 176 -8.64 -11.58 -2.54
C SER A 176 -9.20 -12.98 -2.71
N ILE A 177 -10.49 -13.06 -3.00
CA ILE A 177 -11.23 -14.29 -3.26
C ILE A 177 -11.33 -14.45 -4.76
N LEU A 178 -10.67 -15.46 -5.29
CA LEU A 178 -10.66 -15.79 -6.72
C LEU A 178 -11.57 -17.00 -6.93
N LEU A 179 -12.75 -16.76 -7.50
CA LEU A 179 -13.75 -17.81 -7.77
C LEU A 179 -13.47 -18.50 -9.11
N ASN A 180 -13.07 -17.72 -10.11
CA ASN A 180 -12.56 -18.18 -11.41
C ASN A 180 -11.70 -17.04 -12.03
N SER A 181 -11.24 -17.19 -13.28
CA SER A 181 -10.37 -16.17 -13.91
C SER A 181 -11.04 -14.81 -14.16
N LYS A 182 -12.37 -14.73 -14.17
CA LYS A 182 -13.15 -13.52 -14.45
C LYS A 182 -14.00 -13.05 -13.26
N SER A 183 -14.12 -13.85 -12.20
CA SER A 183 -14.92 -13.55 -11.02
C SER A 183 -14.01 -13.58 -9.79
N PHE A 184 -13.75 -12.38 -9.27
CA PHE A 184 -12.93 -12.16 -8.10
C PHE A 184 -13.42 -10.91 -7.37
N PHE A 185 -13.16 -10.86 -6.08
CA PHE A 185 -13.40 -9.68 -5.26
C PHE A 185 -12.40 -9.68 -4.10
N GLY A 186 -12.29 -8.55 -3.42
CA GLY A 186 -11.45 -8.43 -2.24
C GLY A 186 -11.95 -7.33 -1.33
N HIS A 187 -11.58 -7.41 -0.07
CA HIS A 187 -11.91 -6.42 0.92
C HIS A 187 -10.93 -6.52 2.10
N ASP A 188 -10.91 -5.50 2.93
CA ASP A 188 -10.16 -5.54 4.18
C ASP A 188 -10.88 -6.43 5.20
N ILE A 189 -10.11 -7.18 5.98
CA ILE A 189 -10.62 -8.06 7.04
C ILE A 189 -10.34 -7.52 8.44
N GLY A 190 -9.61 -6.41 8.56
CA GLY A 190 -9.33 -5.71 9.81
C GLY A 190 -7.83 -5.48 10.02
N PRO A 191 -7.40 -5.21 11.27
CA PRO A 191 -5.99 -4.98 11.56
C PRO A 191 -5.16 -6.23 11.25
N GLY A 192 -4.02 -6.02 10.58
CA GLY A 192 -2.94 -7.00 10.46
C GLY A 192 -1.88 -6.73 11.52
N ASN A 193 -0.72 -6.25 11.10
CA ASN A 193 0.41 -5.95 11.98
C ASN A 193 0.31 -4.60 12.70
N ALA A 194 -0.57 -3.68 12.26
CA ALA A 194 -0.56 -2.30 12.77
C ALA A 194 -0.74 -2.20 14.31
N LEU A 195 -1.65 -2.99 14.88
CA LEU A 195 -1.88 -3.00 16.33
C LEU A 195 -0.74 -3.69 17.09
N LEU A 196 -0.16 -4.75 16.51
CA LEU A 196 0.99 -5.46 17.10
C LEU A 196 2.21 -4.53 17.17
N ASP A 197 2.53 -3.87 16.05
CA ASP A 197 3.64 -2.94 15.92
C ASP A 197 3.47 -1.73 16.85
N THR A 198 2.25 -1.19 16.92
CA THR A 198 1.89 -0.11 17.84
C THR A 198 2.11 -0.53 19.30
N TRP A 199 1.65 -1.72 19.68
CA TRP A 199 1.73 -2.20 21.06
C TRP A 199 3.17 -2.49 21.50
N ILE A 200 3.98 -3.12 20.63
CA ILE A 200 5.38 -3.39 20.95
C ILE A 200 6.24 -2.12 20.94
N THR A 201 5.93 -1.15 20.06
CA THR A 201 6.59 0.16 20.09
C THR A 201 6.35 0.84 21.43
N LYS A 202 5.10 0.87 21.91
CA LYS A 202 4.74 1.48 23.20
C LYS A 202 5.44 0.79 24.39
N ASN A 203 5.48 -0.53 24.42
CA ASN A 203 5.88 -1.28 25.63
C ASN A 203 7.35 -1.74 25.63
N LYS A 204 7.99 -1.85 24.46
CA LYS A 204 9.35 -2.39 24.31
C LYS A 204 10.27 -1.50 23.48
N GLN A 205 9.78 -0.37 22.95
CA GLN A 205 10.53 0.55 22.08
C GLN A 205 11.14 -0.16 20.86
N LYS A 206 10.49 -1.23 20.37
CA LYS A 206 10.87 -1.96 19.14
C LYS A 206 9.86 -1.67 18.04
N LYS A 207 10.31 -1.65 16.79
CA LYS A 207 9.46 -1.36 15.63
C LYS A 207 8.37 -2.42 15.35
N TYR A 208 8.67 -3.71 15.57
CA TYR A 208 7.75 -4.83 15.35
C TYR A 208 8.13 -6.06 16.19
N ASP A 209 7.20 -7.00 16.37
CA ASP A 209 7.44 -8.27 17.07
C ASP A 209 8.12 -9.29 16.13
N LYS A 210 9.45 -9.32 16.16
CA LYS A 210 10.24 -10.19 15.28
C LYS A 210 9.91 -11.66 15.50
N ASN A 211 9.36 -12.29 14.46
CA ASN A 211 8.91 -13.69 14.43
C ASN A 211 7.83 -14.01 15.48
N GLY A 212 7.07 -13.02 15.95
CA GLY A 212 6.03 -13.23 16.96
C GLY A 212 6.58 -13.67 18.33
N LYS A 213 7.87 -13.46 18.62
CA LYS A 213 8.52 -13.98 19.83
C LYS A 213 7.89 -13.43 21.11
N TRP A 214 7.56 -12.14 21.13
CA TRP A 214 6.94 -11.54 22.30
C TRP A 214 5.50 -12.03 22.47
N SER A 215 4.73 -12.06 21.38
CA SER A 215 3.37 -12.58 21.36
C SER A 215 3.29 -14.04 21.83
N ASN A 216 4.24 -14.88 21.39
CA ASN A 216 4.31 -16.30 21.74
C ASN A 216 4.72 -16.56 23.21
N SER A 217 5.34 -15.58 23.88
CA SER A 217 5.65 -15.69 25.32
C SER A 217 4.45 -15.41 26.24
N GLY A 218 3.36 -14.89 25.69
CA GLY A 218 2.15 -14.55 26.43
C GLY A 218 1.04 -15.60 26.31
N THR A 219 -0.08 -15.34 26.99
CA THR A 219 -1.32 -16.11 26.84
C THR A 219 -2.44 -15.15 26.42
N PRO A 220 -3.23 -15.47 25.37
CA PRO A 220 -4.32 -14.60 24.93
C PRO A 220 -5.37 -14.35 26.02
N ASN A 221 -5.68 -13.08 26.28
CA ASN A 221 -6.82 -12.72 27.12
C ASN A 221 -8.12 -12.77 26.29
N MET A 222 -8.88 -13.86 26.45
CA MET A 222 -10.09 -14.09 25.67
C MET A 222 -11.22 -13.08 25.93
N LYS A 223 -11.26 -12.45 27.12
CA LYS A 223 -12.22 -11.38 27.42
C LYS A 223 -11.91 -10.14 26.58
N LEU A 224 -10.63 -9.75 26.53
CA LEU A 224 -10.17 -8.64 25.72
C LEU A 224 -10.38 -8.89 24.22
N LEU A 225 -10.09 -10.11 23.74
CA LEU A 225 -10.35 -10.48 22.35
C LEU A 225 -11.83 -10.35 21.98
N LYS A 226 -12.74 -10.71 22.90
CA LYS A 226 -14.20 -10.57 22.68
C LYS A 226 -14.60 -9.10 22.55
N ILE A 227 -14.03 -8.20 23.36
CA ILE A 227 -14.26 -6.76 23.28
C ILE A 227 -13.79 -6.24 21.92
N PHE A 228 -12.55 -6.56 21.53
CA PHE A 228 -11.99 -6.15 20.23
C PHE A 228 -12.80 -6.63 19.04
N LYS A 229 -13.26 -7.91 19.04
CA LYS A 229 -14.10 -8.44 17.96
C LYS A 229 -15.51 -7.86 17.92
N SER A 230 -15.94 -7.11 18.93
CA SER A 230 -17.26 -6.48 18.97
C SER A 230 -17.34 -5.19 18.16
N ASP A 231 -16.21 -4.66 17.69
CA ASP A 231 -16.13 -3.46 16.86
C ASP A 231 -17.06 -3.56 15.63
N PRO A 232 -17.85 -2.51 15.32
CA PRO A 232 -18.79 -2.50 14.19
C PRO A 232 -18.17 -2.86 12.84
N PHE A 233 -16.89 -2.57 12.62
CA PHE A 233 -16.19 -2.91 11.37
C PHE A 233 -16.28 -4.41 11.04
N PHE A 234 -16.17 -5.28 12.04
CA PHE A 234 -16.22 -6.73 11.83
C PHE A 234 -17.59 -7.23 11.38
N LYS A 235 -18.66 -6.46 11.64
CA LYS A 235 -20.04 -6.76 11.23
C LYS A 235 -20.41 -6.21 9.85
N LYS A 236 -19.62 -5.28 9.30
CA LYS A 236 -19.87 -4.71 7.96
C LYS A 236 -19.80 -5.80 6.88
N ILE A 237 -20.72 -5.76 5.92
CA ILE A 237 -20.73 -6.62 4.72
C ILE A 237 -19.78 -6.03 3.68
N PRO A 238 -18.97 -6.82 2.97
CA PRO A 238 -18.16 -6.34 1.84
C PRO A 238 -19.02 -5.69 0.73
N PRO A 239 -18.50 -4.71 -0.03
CA PRO A 239 -17.14 -4.18 0.04
C PRO A 239 -16.93 -3.33 1.29
N LYS A 240 -15.78 -3.51 1.95
CA LYS A 240 -15.38 -2.71 3.11
C LYS A 240 -13.88 -2.52 3.13
N SER A 241 -13.46 -1.34 3.55
CA SER A 241 -12.07 -0.97 3.77
C SER A 241 -11.91 -0.28 5.13
N THR A 242 -10.68 -0.23 5.62
CA THR A 242 -10.30 0.44 6.89
C THR A 242 -8.83 0.84 6.84
N GLY A 243 -8.38 1.60 7.82
CA GLY A 243 -7.00 2.07 7.90
C GLY A 243 -6.44 2.11 9.31
N SER A 244 -5.18 2.55 9.40
CA SER A 244 -4.51 2.84 10.66
C SER A 244 -5.11 4.04 11.42
N HIS A 245 -6.07 4.76 10.83
CA HIS A 245 -6.84 5.79 11.52
C HIS A 245 -7.95 5.17 12.39
N ASP A 246 -8.54 4.05 11.98
CA ASP A 246 -9.54 3.32 12.77
C ASP A 246 -8.89 2.42 13.83
N PHE A 247 -7.91 1.61 13.40
CA PHE A 247 -7.21 0.64 14.26
C PHE A 247 -5.85 1.19 14.69
N ASN A 248 -5.84 1.94 15.80
CA ASN A 248 -4.68 2.66 16.32
C ASN A 248 -4.46 2.44 17.83
N LEU A 249 -3.52 3.18 18.44
CA LEU A 249 -3.23 3.06 19.88
C LEU A 249 -4.41 3.48 20.76
N GLU A 250 -5.12 4.56 20.41
CA GLU A 250 -6.28 5.03 21.16
C GLU A 250 -7.39 3.96 21.15
N TRP A 251 -7.59 3.30 20.01
CA TRP A 251 -8.51 2.17 19.89
C TRP A 251 -8.14 1.03 20.86
N ILE A 252 -6.85 0.66 20.95
CA ILE A 252 -6.38 -0.37 21.91
C ILE A 252 -6.72 0.04 23.35
N LEU A 253 -6.46 1.31 23.71
CA LEU A 253 -6.64 1.83 25.06
C LEU A 253 -8.11 2.08 25.43
N SER A 254 -9.00 2.14 24.44
CA SER A 254 -10.44 2.31 24.65
C SER A 254 -11.13 1.05 25.18
N ALA A 255 -10.51 -0.13 25.03
CA ALA A 255 -11.07 -1.39 25.52
C ALA A 255 -11.05 -1.43 27.06
N LYS A 256 -12.25 -1.45 27.64
CA LYS A 256 -12.51 -1.57 29.08
C LYS A 256 -12.87 -3.00 29.46
#